data_AF-A0A0C3IYT9-F1
#
_entry.id   AF-A0A0C3IYT9-F1
#
_cell.length_a   1.000
_cell.length_b   1.000
_cell.length_c   1.000
_cell.angle_alpha   90.00
_cell.angle_beta   90.00
_cell.angle_gamma   90.00
#
_symmetry.space_group_name_H-M   'P 1'
#
loop_
_entity.id
_entity.type
_entity.pdbx_description
1 polymer ?
#
loop_
_entity_poly.entity_id
_entity_poly.type
_entity_poly.pdbx_seq_one_letter_code
_entity_poly.pdbx_strand_id
1 'polypeptide(L)'
;MADKHVFSSPDGLVLASLKGSVALNPTLRLHPSSRTVYTARPDPSVHIAVVSGGGAGHEPAHAGFTGRGMLTASVSGDIFASPSAKQILNAILLAAFAGLPPPSDPKTARPRDVLVIINNYAGDRLNFGLAIERARARYPNLNIASVLNADDVSLLPQAATNDGQEQPIVGPRGLAGNILVCKVLGAYTTFGAKGISTESQQPTFVRAKRLGDALVANLRSIGAALGHCHVPGRNAHSGVHDVFCLSRTIIPQPFDVDIF
;
A
#
# COMPACT_ATOMS: atom_id res chain seq x y z
N MET A 1 2.90 -28.90 9.35
CA MET A 1 2.90 -27.43 9.52
C MET A 1 4.31 -26.99 9.83
N ALA A 2 4.75 -25.86 9.26
CA ALA A 2 5.98 -25.23 9.71
C ALA A 2 5.85 -24.88 11.21
N ASP A 3 6.83 -25.31 12.00
CA ASP A 3 6.90 -25.21 13.47
C ASP A 3 7.64 -23.95 13.94
N LYS A 4 8.19 -23.17 13.00
CA LYS A 4 9.00 -21.97 13.27
C LYS A 4 8.17 -20.69 13.25
N HIS A 5 7.05 -20.69 13.97
CA HIS A 5 6.20 -19.51 14.10
C HIS A 5 5.81 -19.25 15.55
N VAL A 6 5.64 -17.97 15.90
CA VAL A 6 5.23 -17.54 17.24
C VAL A 6 3.79 -17.01 17.17
N PHE A 7 2.82 -17.90 17.33
CA PHE A 7 1.40 -17.58 17.49
C PHE A 7 0.66 -18.76 18.13
N SER A 8 -0.47 -18.49 18.78
CA SER A 8 -1.32 -19.56 19.34
C SER A 8 -2.26 -20.19 18.31
N SER A 9 -2.72 -19.41 17.32
CA SER A 9 -3.54 -19.87 16.20
C SER A 9 -3.29 -18.99 14.97
N PRO A 10 -3.33 -19.55 13.74
CA PRO A 10 -3.31 -18.73 12.52
C PRO A 10 -4.61 -17.94 12.33
N ASP A 11 -5.71 -18.35 12.98
CA ASP A 11 -7.00 -17.66 12.88
C ASP A 11 -6.94 -16.28 13.54
N GLY A 12 -7.35 -15.26 12.79
CA GLY A 12 -7.32 -13.88 13.28
C GLY A 12 -5.91 -13.29 13.46
N LEU A 13 -4.85 -13.99 13.00
CA LEU A 13 -3.46 -13.57 13.15
C LEU A 13 -3.20 -12.16 12.62
N VAL A 14 -3.75 -11.83 11.44
CA VAL A 14 -3.65 -10.48 10.86
C VAL A 14 -4.25 -9.43 11.80
N LEU A 15 -5.44 -9.70 12.35
CA LEU A 15 -6.10 -8.75 13.24
C LEU A 15 -5.33 -8.60 14.57
N ALA A 16 -4.75 -9.68 15.10
CA ALA A 16 -3.91 -9.63 16.28
C ALA A 16 -2.64 -8.79 16.03
N SER A 17 -1.96 -8.99 14.89
CA SER A 17 -0.81 -8.20 14.46
C SER A 17 -1.16 -6.71 14.36
N LEU A 18 -2.28 -6.36 13.72
CA LEU A 18 -2.74 -4.97 13.62
C LEU A 18 -3.13 -4.35 14.96
N LYS A 19 -3.67 -5.14 15.91
CA LYS A 19 -3.91 -4.66 17.28
C LYS A 19 -2.58 -4.31 17.96
N GLY A 20 -1.56 -5.16 17.78
CA GLY A 20 -0.21 -4.91 18.29
C GLY A 20 0.42 -3.65 17.70
N SER A 21 0.27 -3.43 16.38
CA SER A 21 0.88 -2.28 15.69
C SER A 21 0.36 -0.92 16.15
N VAL A 22 -0.86 -0.85 16.66
CA VAL A 22 -1.44 0.40 17.18
C VAL A 22 -1.38 0.52 18.71
N ALA A 23 -0.99 -0.53 19.43
CA ALA A 23 -1.15 -0.62 20.89
C ALA A 23 -0.42 0.50 21.66
N LEU A 24 0.75 0.92 21.17
CA LEU A 24 1.58 1.95 21.82
C LEU A 24 1.53 3.31 21.12
N ASN A 25 0.72 3.47 20.07
CA ASN A 25 0.62 4.72 19.33
C ASN A 25 -0.75 5.39 19.55
N PRO A 26 -0.86 6.41 20.44
CA PRO A 26 -2.14 7.03 20.78
C PRO A 26 -2.77 7.82 19.63
N THR A 27 -2.01 8.12 18.57
CA THR A 27 -2.52 8.85 17.38
C THR A 27 -3.25 7.92 16.39
N LEU A 28 -2.99 6.61 16.49
CA LEU A 28 -3.54 5.61 15.59
C LEU A 28 -4.75 4.92 16.19
N ARG A 29 -5.65 4.45 15.32
CA ARG A 29 -6.76 3.57 15.65
C ARG A 29 -6.83 2.44 14.64
N LEU A 30 -7.35 1.32 15.08
CA LEU A 30 -7.69 0.18 14.24
C LEU A 30 -9.21 0.14 14.06
N HIS A 31 -9.68 0.07 12.83
CA HIS A 31 -11.06 -0.29 12.50
C HIS A 31 -11.09 -1.80 12.17
N PRO A 32 -11.55 -2.68 13.09
CA PRO A 32 -11.33 -4.13 12.98
C PRO A 32 -12.00 -4.77 11.77
N SER A 33 -13.23 -4.34 11.43
CA SER A 33 -14.01 -4.96 10.36
C SER A 33 -13.45 -4.68 8.97
N SER A 34 -12.79 -3.52 8.77
CA SER A 34 -12.07 -3.24 7.53
C SER A 34 -10.58 -3.56 7.60
N ARG A 35 -10.05 -3.97 8.77
CA ARG A 35 -8.62 -4.16 9.04
C ARG A 35 -7.80 -2.93 8.62
N THR A 36 -8.32 -1.75 8.98
CA THR A 36 -7.71 -0.47 8.63
C THR A 36 -7.06 0.16 9.84
N VAL A 37 -5.77 0.47 9.73
CA VAL A 37 -5.07 1.36 10.68
C VAL A 37 -5.13 2.77 10.13
N TYR A 38 -5.52 3.75 10.93
CA TYR A 38 -5.67 5.14 10.48
C TYR A 38 -5.34 6.14 11.57
N THR A 39 -5.02 7.36 11.16
CA THR A 39 -4.81 8.50 12.07
C THR A 39 -6.18 9.05 12.50
N ALA A 40 -6.51 8.96 13.79
CA ALA A 40 -7.85 9.27 14.27
C ALA A 40 -8.18 10.76 14.32
N ARG A 41 -7.15 11.58 14.58
CA ARG A 41 -7.21 13.04 14.64
C ARG A 41 -6.10 13.61 13.76
N PRO A 42 -6.27 13.57 12.43
CA PRO A 42 -5.26 14.10 11.53
C PRO A 42 -5.13 15.61 11.72
N ASP A 43 -3.95 16.15 11.47
CA ASP A 43 -3.69 17.59 11.45
C ASP A 43 -4.70 18.29 10.51
N PRO A 44 -5.49 19.27 10.99
CA PRO A 44 -6.49 19.97 10.18
C PRO A 44 -5.91 20.70 8.96
N SER A 45 -4.62 21.05 8.99
CA SER A 45 -3.92 21.69 7.86
C SER A 45 -3.60 20.73 6.72
N VAL A 46 -3.70 19.40 6.96
CA VAL A 46 -3.47 18.38 5.94
C VAL A 46 -4.78 18.13 5.19
N HIS A 47 -4.86 18.67 3.99
CA HIS A 47 -6.05 18.58 3.13
C HIS A 47 -6.01 17.44 2.10
N ILE A 48 -4.90 16.68 2.05
CA ILE A 48 -4.72 15.51 1.18
C ILE A 48 -4.33 14.32 2.05
N ALA A 49 -5.16 13.29 2.08
CA ALA A 49 -4.87 12.04 2.75
C ALA A 49 -4.16 11.06 1.80
N VAL A 50 -3.17 10.34 2.32
CA VAL A 50 -2.47 9.28 1.58
C VAL A 50 -2.90 7.93 2.11
N VAL A 51 -3.38 7.05 1.23
CA VAL A 51 -3.87 5.71 1.59
C VAL A 51 -3.08 4.66 0.83
N SER A 52 -2.71 3.57 1.48
CA SER A 52 -2.16 2.39 0.81
C SER A 52 -2.60 1.11 1.51
N GLY A 53 -2.16 -0.05 1.02
CA GLY A 53 -2.56 -1.33 1.58
C GLY A 53 -2.24 -2.48 0.64
N GLY A 54 -2.62 -3.67 1.07
CA GLY A 54 -2.34 -4.92 0.36
C GLY A 54 -2.55 -6.13 1.26
N GLY A 55 -2.09 -7.30 0.82
CA GLY A 55 -2.07 -8.49 1.65
C GLY A 55 -1.15 -8.33 2.88
N ALA A 56 -1.48 -9.04 3.96
CA ALA A 56 -0.62 -9.17 5.13
C ALA A 56 0.61 -10.05 4.82
N GLY A 57 1.59 -10.08 5.72
CA GLY A 57 2.84 -10.84 5.54
C GLY A 57 4.00 -10.03 4.96
N HIS A 58 3.83 -8.70 4.87
CA HIS A 58 4.86 -7.75 4.45
C HIS A 58 5.16 -6.73 5.54
N GLU A 59 4.80 -7.02 6.81
CA GLU A 59 5.01 -6.13 7.93
C GLU A 59 6.50 -5.67 7.99
N PRO A 60 6.78 -4.37 8.18
CA PRO A 60 5.87 -3.32 8.65
C PRO A 60 4.92 -2.73 7.60
N ALA A 61 5.02 -3.10 6.32
CA ALA A 61 4.11 -2.61 5.29
C ALA A 61 2.67 -3.13 5.51
N HIS A 62 1.62 -2.31 5.50
CA HIS A 62 1.60 -0.84 5.46
C HIS A 62 1.22 -0.21 6.82
N ALA A 63 0.84 -1.03 7.81
CA ALA A 63 0.40 -0.55 9.13
C ALA A 63 1.47 0.30 9.83
N GLY A 64 2.74 -0.14 9.78
CA GLY A 64 3.86 0.59 10.35
C GLY A 64 4.21 1.89 9.61
N PHE A 65 3.68 2.10 8.40
CA PHE A 65 3.83 3.34 7.64
C PHE A 65 2.67 4.33 7.88
N THR A 66 1.72 3.99 8.75
CA THR A 66 0.59 4.87 9.06
C THR A 66 0.97 5.86 10.16
N GLY A 67 0.84 7.14 9.85
CA GLY A 67 1.16 8.23 10.77
C GLY A 67 1.54 9.52 10.05
N ARG A 68 1.80 10.55 10.85
CA ARG A 68 2.15 11.90 10.37
C ARG A 68 3.36 11.86 9.43
N GLY A 69 3.25 12.45 8.25
CA GLY A 69 4.34 12.49 7.27
C GLY A 69 4.54 11.20 6.45
N MET A 70 3.61 10.24 6.55
CA MET A 70 3.52 9.02 5.74
C MET A 70 2.04 8.76 5.34
N LEU A 71 1.50 7.57 5.62
CA LEU A 71 0.12 7.22 5.28
C LEU A 71 -0.87 7.77 6.32
N THR A 72 -1.98 8.34 5.86
CA THR A 72 -3.12 8.71 6.73
C THR A 72 -3.89 7.48 7.18
N ALA A 73 -4.05 6.50 6.28
CA ALA A 73 -4.62 5.19 6.58
C ALA A 73 -3.94 4.09 5.76
N SER A 74 -3.91 2.88 6.32
CA SER A 74 -3.51 1.66 5.65
C SER A 74 -4.55 0.56 5.83
N VAL A 75 -4.73 -0.28 4.82
CA VAL A 75 -5.69 -1.39 4.83
C VAL A 75 -4.99 -2.71 4.55
N SER A 76 -5.32 -3.73 5.34
CA SER A 76 -4.72 -5.06 5.23
C SER A 76 -5.76 -6.11 4.84
N GLY A 77 -5.43 -6.94 3.85
CA GLY A 77 -6.18 -8.14 3.49
C GLY A 77 -5.83 -9.33 4.37
N ASP A 78 -5.98 -10.55 3.84
CA ASP A 78 -5.40 -11.74 4.43
C ASP A 78 -3.92 -11.89 4.01
N ILE A 79 -3.21 -12.89 4.54
CA ILE A 79 -1.79 -13.12 4.21
C ILE A 79 -1.66 -13.34 2.69
N PHE A 80 -0.90 -12.46 2.04
CA PHE A 80 -0.68 -12.43 0.58
C PHE A 80 -1.94 -12.32 -0.29
N ALA A 81 -3.06 -11.88 0.29
CA ALA A 81 -4.31 -11.66 -0.44
C ALA A 81 -4.75 -10.20 -0.31
N SER A 82 -5.04 -9.58 -1.44
CA SER A 82 -5.51 -8.19 -1.50
C SER A 82 -6.76 -7.97 -0.62
N PRO A 83 -6.87 -6.85 0.11
CA PRO A 83 -8.09 -6.52 0.83
C PRO A 83 -9.25 -6.34 -0.16
N SER A 84 -10.47 -6.69 0.28
CA SER A 84 -11.66 -6.51 -0.56
C SER A 84 -11.92 -5.03 -0.85
N ALA A 85 -12.56 -4.75 -1.98
CA ALA A 85 -12.99 -3.38 -2.34
C ALA A 85 -13.83 -2.70 -1.24
N LYS A 86 -14.59 -3.45 -0.43
CA LYS A 86 -15.35 -2.91 0.71
C LYS A 86 -14.43 -2.43 1.83
N GLN A 87 -13.39 -3.19 2.16
CA GLN A 87 -12.39 -2.81 3.18
C GLN A 87 -11.62 -1.57 2.73
N ILE A 88 -11.20 -1.52 1.46
CA ILE A 88 -10.47 -0.38 0.89
C ILE A 88 -11.35 0.87 0.85
N LEU A 89 -12.62 0.74 0.44
CA LEU A 89 -13.58 1.85 0.47
C LEU A 89 -13.67 2.42 1.89
N ASN A 90 -13.83 1.57 2.92
CA ASN A 90 -13.85 2.04 4.29
C ASN A 90 -12.55 2.76 4.70
N ALA A 91 -11.38 2.30 4.24
CA ALA A 91 -10.11 2.96 4.50
C ALA A 91 -10.02 4.35 3.85
N ILE A 92 -10.49 4.49 2.60
CA ILE A 92 -10.59 5.77 1.90
C ILE A 92 -11.48 6.73 2.69
N LEU A 93 -12.65 6.26 3.16
CA LEU A 93 -13.58 7.09 3.93
C LEU A 93 -13.02 7.48 5.30
N LEU A 94 -12.39 6.55 6.02
CA LEU A 94 -11.71 6.87 7.28
C LEU A 94 -10.62 7.91 7.06
N ALA A 95 -9.82 7.80 6.01
CA ALA A 95 -8.77 8.77 5.70
C ALA A 95 -9.33 10.16 5.34
N ALA A 96 -10.40 10.21 4.54
CA ALA A 96 -11.03 11.45 4.11
C ALA A 96 -11.75 12.19 5.25
N PHE A 97 -12.44 11.45 6.12
CA PHE A 97 -13.40 12.01 7.08
C PHE A 97 -12.98 11.94 8.55
N ALA A 98 -11.93 11.20 8.93
CA ALA A 98 -11.52 11.11 10.33
C ALA A 98 -11.22 12.49 10.95
N GLY A 99 -11.71 12.70 12.17
CA GLY A 99 -11.55 13.94 12.92
C GLY A 99 -12.42 15.10 12.45
N LEU A 100 -13.30 14.91 11.46
CA LEU A 100 -14.28 15.92 11.07
C LEU A 100 -15.56 15.82 11.92
N PRO A 101 -16.21 16.96 12.24
CA PRO A 101 -17.51 16.95 12.87
C PRO A 101 -18.56 16.30 11.96
N PRO A 102 -19.72 15.88 12.51
CA PRO A 102 -20.83 15.36 11.71
C PRO A 102 -21.22 16.34 10.58
N PRO A 103 -21.84 15.87 9.49
CA PRO A 103 -22.16 16.65 8.29
C PRO A 103 -23.11 17.85 8.48
N SER A 104 -23.50 18.19 9.71
CA SER A 104 -24.50 19.21 10.04
C SER A 104 -24.03 20.65 9.79
N ASP A 105 -22.74 20.90 9.60
CA ASP A 105 -22.22 22.21 9.20
C ASP A 105 -21.41 22.13 7.89
N PRO A 106 -22.03 22.45 6.74
CA PRO A 106 -21.37 22.46 5.43
C PRO A 106 -20.28 23.54 5.28
N LYS A 107 -20.16 24.49 6.22
CA LYS A 107 -19.18 25.59 6.15
C LYS A 107 -17.87 25.29 6.89
N THR A 108 -17.81 24.25 7.73
CA THR A 108 -16.66 24.06 8.66
C THR A 108 -15.82 22.80 8.44
N ALA A 109 -16.22 21.84 7.60
CA ALA A 109 -15.48 20.58 7.45
C ALA A 109 -15.44 20.05 6.01
N ARG A 110 -14.43 20.47 5.24
CA ARG A 110 -14.12 19.85 3.94
C ARG A 110 -13.39 18.53 4.16
N PRO A 111 -13.83 17.40 3.56
CA PRO A 111 -13.06 16.15 3.58
C PRO A 111 -11.71 16.32 2.90
N ARG A 112 -10.74 15.49 3.32
CA ARG A 112 -9.41 15.46 2.70
C ARG A 112 -9.48 14.71 1.39
N ASP A 113 -8.98 15.32 0.31
CA ASP A 113 -8.82 14.63 -0.97
C ASP A 113 -7.90 13.41 -0.78
N VAL A 114 -8.11 12.32 -1.53
CA VAL A 114 -7.45 11.04 -1.23
C VAL A 114 -6.54 10.61 -2.38
N LEU A 115 -5.25 10.44 -2.08
CA LEU A 115 -4.27 9.84 -2.98
C LEU A 115 -4.00 8.39 -2.54
N VAL A 116 -4.32 7.44 -3.42
CA VAL A 116 -4.23 6.01 -3.13
C VAL A 116 -2.97 5.42 -3.79
N ILE A 117 -2.04 4.89 -3.01
CA ILE A 117 -0.87 4.18 -3.52
C ILE A 117 -1.22 2.69 -3.63
N ILE A 118 -1.17 2.16 -4.85
CA ILE A 118 -1.55 0.78 -5.19
C ILE A 118 -0.29 0.02 -5.64
N ASN A 119 0.01 -1.13 -5.06
CA ASN A 119 1.06 -2.01 -5.60
C ASN A 119 0.57 -2.70 -6.87
N ASN A 120 1.43 -2.86 -7.87
CA ASN A 120 1.04 -3.43 -9.16
C ASN A 120 0.93 -4.97 -9.11
N TYR A 121 -0.10 -5.44 -8.40
CA TYR A 121 -0.58 -6.82 -8.40
C TYR A 121 -2.03 -6.85 -8.91
N ALA A 122 -2.41 -7.90 -9.63
CA ALA A 122 -3.74 -8.00 -10.25
C ALA A 122 -4.88 -7.81 -9.23
N GLY A 123 -4.81 -8.51 -8.09
CA GLY A 123 -5.80 -8.39 -7.02
C GLY A 123 -5.90 -6.97 -6.46
N ASP A 124 -4.77 -6.31 -6.25
CA ASP A 124 -4.74 -4.93 -5.74
C ASP A 124 -5.31 -3.94 -6.75
N ARG A 125 -4.92 -4.01 -8.02
CA ARG A 125 -5.46 -3.15 -9.07
C ARG A 125 -6.98 -3.23 -9.15
N LEU A 126 -7.52 -4.45 -9.15
CA LEU A 126 -8.95 -4.69 -9.27
C LEU A 126 -9.71 -4.17 -8.03
N ASN A 127 -9.27 -4.56 -6.83
CA ASN A 127 -9.97 -4.19 -5.60
C ASN A 127 -9.85 -2.70 -5.27
N PHE A 128 -8.66 -2.10 -5.41
CA PHE A 128 -8.48 -0.67 -5.17
C PHE A 128 -9.15 0.17 -6.26
N GLY A 129 -9.06 -0.24 -7.53
CA GLY A 129 -9.77 0.43 -8.62
C GLY A 129 -11.28 0.47 -8.38
N LEU A 130 -11.89 -0.67 -8.05
CA LEU A 130 -13.32 -0.74 -7.73
C LEU A 130 -13.70 0.11 -6.50
N ALA A 131 -12.85 0.13 -5.46
CA ALA A 131 -13.08 0.95 -4.28
C ALA A 131 -13.02 2.45 -4.59
N ILE A 132 -12.07 2.88 -5.43
CA ILE A 132 -11.92 4.27 -5.88
C ILE A 132 -13.16 4.70 -6.67
N GLU A 133 -13.62 3.88 -7.63
CA GLU A 133 -14.82 4.21 -8.41
C GLU A 133 -16.07 4.30 -7.53
N ARG A 134 -16.24 3.38 -6.57
CA ARG A 134 -17.34 3.45 -5.59
C ARG A 134 -17.27 4.70 -4.72
N ALA A 135 -16.06 5.11 -4.30
CA ALA A 135 -15.88 6.32 -3.50
C ALA A 135 -16.21 7.58 -4.31
N ARG A 136 -15.74 7.67 -5.56
CA ARG A 136 -16.05 8.77 -6.49
C ARG A 136 -17.56 8.88 -6.76
N ALA A 137 -18.23 7.75 -7.00
CA ALA A 137 -19.67 7.72 -7.21
C ALA A 137 -20.47 8.20 -5.98
N ARG A 138 -20.01 7.88 -4.77
CA ARG A 138 -20.68 8.27 -3.51
C ARG A 138 -20.37 9.71 -3.08
N TYR A 139 -19.20 10.24 -3.45
CA TYR A 139 -18.70 11.54 -3.03
C TYR A 139 -18.15 12.33 -4.24
N PRO A 140 -19.01 12.90 -5.10
CA PRO A 140 -18.59 13.54 -6.34
C PRO A 140 -17.69 14.77 -6.14
N ASN A 141 -17.73 15.39 -4.96
CA ASN A 141 -16.92 16.56 -4.61
C ASN A 141 -15.58 16.20 -3.94
N LEU A 142 -15.27 14.91 -3.79
CA LEU A 142 -14.03 14.43 -3.20
C LEU A 142 -13.06 14.06 -4.33
N ASN A 143 -11.90 14.71 -4.41
CA ASN A 143 -10.90 14.30 -5.38
C ASN A 143 -10.22 13.02 -4.88
N ILE A 144 -10.25 11.99 -5.73
CA ILE A 144 -9.62 10.70 -5.46
C ILE A 144 -8.81 10.32 -6.68
N ALA A 145 -7.54 9.93 -6.49
CA ALA A 145 -6.65 9.50 -7.56
C ALA A 145 -5.70 8.44 -7.02
N SER A 146 -5.04 7.70 -7.92
CA SER A 146 -4.11 6.65 -7.54
C SER A 146 -2.72 6.80 -8.15
N VAL A 147 -1.70 6.39 -7.40
CA VAL A 147 -0.33 6.19 -7.86
C VAL A 147 -0.07 4.70 -7.87
N LEU A 148 0.29 4.14 -9.02
CA LEU A 148 0.56 2.71 -9.17
C LEU A 148 2.05 2.48 -8.97
N ASN A 149 2.43 1.77 -7.91
CA ASN A 149 3.81 1.36 -7.66
C ASN A 149 4.16 0.11 -8.47
N ALA A 150 5.13 0.23 -9.38
CA ALA A 150 5.57 -0.79 -10.32
C ALA A 150 7.09 -0.72 -10.51
N ASP A 151 7.83 -0.81 -9.39
CA ASP A 151 9.28 -0.58 -9.33
C ASP A 151 10.13 -1.82 -9.66
N ASP A 152 9.56 -3.02 -9.70
CA ASP A 152 10.33 -4.25 -9.94
C ASP A 152 10.90 -4.34 -11.35
N VAL A 153 12.22 -4.41 -11.47
CA VAL A 153 12.91 -4.57 -12.76
C VAL A 153 13.27 -6.00 -13.11
N SER A 154 12.96 -6.96 -12.25
CA SER A 154 13.37 -8.34 -12.47
C SER A 154 12.59 -9.04 -13.60
N LEU A 155 11.39 -8.53 -13.92
CA LEU A 155 10.57 -9.00 -15.04
C LEU A 155 10.55 -8.01 -16.21
N LEU A 156 11.59 -7.19 -16.37
CA LEU A 156 11.65 -6.29 -17.53
C LEU A 156 11.44 -7.11 -18.81
N PRO A 157 10.64 -6.61 -19.77
CA PRO A 157 10.53 -7.24 -21.07
C PRO A 157 11.95 -7.50 -21.57
N GLN A 158 12.31 -8.77 -21.80
CA GLN A 158 13.43 -9.04 -22.70
C GLN A 158 13.10 -8.25 -23.96
N ALA A 159 13.95 -7.27 -24.28
CA ALA A 159 13.74 -6.37 -25.40
C ALA A 159 13.50 -7.23 -26.64
N ALA A 160 12.23 -7.39 -27.04
CA ALA A 160 11.75 -8.17 -28.17
C ALA A 160 12.83 -9.09 -28.78
N THR A 161 13.25 -10.12 -28.03
CA THR A 161 13.91 -11.24 -28.68
C THR A 161 12.81 -11.87 -29.51
N ASN A 162 13.10 -12.17 -30.77
CA ASN A 162 12.12 -12.60 -31.78
C ASN A 162 11.48 -13.98 -31.48
N ASP A 163 11.52 -14.42 -30.23
CA ASP A 163 11.27 -15.78 -29.75
C ASP A 163 9.98 -15.88 -28.92
N GLY A 164 9.02 -15.00 -29.15
CA GLY A 164 7.61 -15.21 -28.75
C GLY A 164 7.33 -15.32 -27.25
N GLN A 165 8.21 -14.84 -26.36
CA GLN A 165 7.90 -14.87 -24.92
C GLN A 165 6.74 -13.93 -24.58
N GLU A 166 5.71 -14.50 -23.96
CA GLU A 166 4.50 -13.80 -23.52
C GLU A 166 4.84 -12.70 -22.51
N GLN A 167 4.47 -11.46 -22.82
CA GLN A 167 4.63 -10.34 -21.90
C GLN A 167 3.73 -10.53 -20.67
N PRO A 168 4.20 -10.24 -19.44
CA PRO A 168 3.34 -10.31 -18.27
C PRO A 168 2.13 -9.38 -18.43
N ILE A 169 0.92 -9.94 -18.33
CA ILE A 169 -0.38 -9.25 -18.57
C ILE A 169 -0.54 -7.96 -17.74
N VAL A 170 0.14 -7.86 -16.59
CA VAL A 170 -0.06 -6.79 -15.58
C VAL A 170 1.09 -5.76 -15.56
N GLY A 171 2.20 -6.01 -16.27
CA GLY A 171 3.41 -5.18 -16.21
C GLY A 171 4.27 -5.40 -14.95
N PRO A 172 5.25 -4.51 -14.66
CA PRO A 172 6.22 -4.67 -13.58
C PRO A 172 5.57 -4.70 -12.19
N ARG A 173 6.01 -5.60 -11.29
CA ARG A 173 5.44 -5.75 -9.95
C ARG A 173 5.77 -4.54 -9.06
N GLY A 174 4.98 -4.30 -8.03
CA GLY A 174 5.27 -3.30 -7.00
C GLY A 174 5.92 -3.94 -5.77
N LEU A 175 7.16 -3.60 -5.44
CA LEU A 175 7.93 -4.18 -4.33
C LEU A 175 8.31 -3.10 -3.30
N ALA A 176 9.55 -3.14 -2.80
CA ALA A 176 10.02 -2.35 -1.68
C ALA A 176 10.04 -0.84 -1.95
N GLY A 177 10.08 -0.41 -3.22
CA GLY A 177 10.01 1.00 -3.60
C GLY A 177 8.77 1.72 -3.07
N ASN A 178 7.69 0.99 -2.78
CA ASN A 178 6.46 1.53 -2.20
C ASN A 178 6.72 2.39 -0.94
N ILE A 179 7.68 2.01 -0.07
CA ILE A 179 7.95 2.77 1.15
C ILE A 179 8.42 4.20 0.86
N LEU A 180 9.22 4.38 -0.20
CA LEU A 180 9.72 5.68 -0.64
C LEU A 180 8.57 6.51 -1.18
N VAL A 181 7.65 5.89 -1.94
CA VAL A 181 6.42 6.53 -2.42
C VAL A 181 5.55 7.01 -1.26
N CYS A 182 5.33 6.15 -0.27
CA CYS A 182 4.61 6.49 0.96
C CYS A 182 5.29 7.65 1.71
N LYS A 183 6.61 7.62 1.86
CA LYS A 183 7.38 8.62 2.61
C LYS A 183 7.37 9.98 1.94
N VAL A 184 7.60 10.03 0.62
CA VAL A 184 7.70 11.28 -0.14
C VAL A 184 6.32 11.92 -0.26
N LEU A 185 5.28 11.17 -0.64
CA LEU A 185 3.92 11.69 -0.74
C LEU A 185 3.36 12.10 0.63
N GLY A 186 3.58 11.29 1.66
CA GLY A 186 3.17 11.62 3.01
C GLY A 186 3.87 12.88 3.54
N ALA A 187 5.18 13.02 3.29
CA ALA A 187 5.92 14.21 3.67
C ALA A 187 5.43 15.45 2.92
N TYR A 188 5.28 15.35 1.59
CA TYR A 188 4.79 16.45 0.77
C TYR A 188 3.41 16.91 1.23
N THR A 189 2.46 15.99 1.40
CA THR A 189 1.09 16.32 1.84
C THR A 189 1.01 16.86 3.26
N THR A 190 1.94 16.47 4.14
CA THR A 190 1.97 16.92 5.55
C THR A 190 2.72 18.25 5.73
N PHE A 191 3.85 18.43 5.05
CA PHE A 191 4.81 19.51 5.35
C PHE A 191 4.98 20.52 4.22
N GLY A 192 4.47 20.24 3.02
CA GLY A 192 4.70 21.05 1.82
C GLY A 192 6.10 20.90 1.25
N ALA A 193 6.42 21.72 0.25
CA ALA A 193 7.74 21.75 -0.40
C ALA A 193 8.67 22.81 0.23
N LYS A 194 8.81 22.78 1.57
CA LYS A 194 9.67 23.72 2.28
C LYS A 194 11.13 23.53 1.86
N GLY A 195 11.78 24.58 1.38
CA GLY A 195 13.22 24.61 1.06
C GLY A 195 13.62 24.35 -0.40
N ILE A 196 12.67 24.23 -1.35
CA ILE A 196 12.97 23.88 -2.75
C ILE A 196 12.66 25.02 -3.75
N SER A 197 11.70 25.93 -3.48
CA SER A 197 11.46 27.10 -4.35
C SER A 197 10.64 28.23 -3.70
N THR A 198 10.53 29.35 -4.43
CA THR A 198 9.78 30.59 -4.10
C THR A 198 8.30 30.57 -4.52
N GLU A 199 7.82 29.54 -5.23
CA GLU A 199 6.39 29.37 -5.54
C GLU A 199 5.60 28.86 -4.32
N SER A 200 4.25 28.95 -4.38
CA SER A 200 3.36 28.42 -3.34
C SER A 200 3.79 27.01 -2.90
N GLN A 201 4.33 26.94 -1.68
CA GLN A 201 4.88 25.73 -1.05
C GLN A 201 3.77 24.79 -0.55
N GLN A 202 2.52 25.20 -0.69
CA GLN A 202 1.36 24.45 -0.21
C GLN A 202 1.10 23.21 -1.07
N PRO A 203 0.80 22.06 -0.44
CA PRO A 203 0.43 20.86 -1.19
C PRO A 203 -0.85 21.08 -1.99
N THR A 204 -0.82 20.77 -3.28
CA THR A 204 -2.04 20.67 -4.10
C THR A 204 -2.24 19.24 -4.55
N PHE A 205 -3.50 18.84 -4.74
CA PHE A 205 -3.84 17.47 -5.13
C PHE A 205 -3.18 17.08 -6.47
N VAL A 206 -3.20 18.00 -7.43
CA VAL A 206 -2.56 17.81 -8.75
C VAL A 206 -1.05 17.64 -8.62
N ARG A 207 -0.38 18.46 -7.80
CA ARG A 207 1.07 18.35 -7.58
C ARG A 207 1.44 17.05 -6.84
N ALA A 208 0.64 16.63 -5.85
CA ALA A 208 0.86 15.37 -5.15
C ALA A 208 0.77 14.17 -6.10
N LYS A 209 -0.25 14.14 -6.98
CA LYS A 209 -0.40 13.10 -8.00
C LYS A 209 0.79 13.08 -8.97
N ARG A 210 1.18 14.24 -9.52
CA ARG A 210 2.32 14.35 -10.45
C ARG A 210 3.64 13.92 -9.78
N LEU A 211 3.86 14.31 -8.53
CA LEU A 211 5.03 13.90 -7.76
C LEU A 211 5.08 12.38 -7.58
N GLY A 212 3.95 11.75 -7.25
CA GLY A 212 3.85 10.31 -7.11
C GLY A 212 4.15 9.56 -8.42
N ASP A 213 3.58 10.03 -9.53
CA ASP A 213 3.84 9.45 -10.86
C ASP A 213 5.31 9.59 -11.26
N ALA A 214 5.89 10.78 -11.07
CA ALA A 214 7.29 11.04 -11.36
C ALA A 214 8.22 10.18 -10.48
N LEU A 215 7.88 9.99 -9.21
CA LEU A 215 8.66 9.16 -8.30
C LEU A 215 8.68 7.70 -8.77
N VAL A 216 7.51 7.10 -9.03
CA VAL A 216 7.46 5.71 -9.53
C VAL A 216 8.18 5.57 -10.87
N ALA A 217 8.02 6.53 -11.78
CA ALA A 217 8.69 6.51 -13.08
C ALA A 217 10.23 6.43 -12.95
N ASN A 218 10.81 6.93 -11.86
CA ASN A 218 12.25 6.93 -11.58
C ASN A 218 12.68 5.90 -10.52
N LEU A 219 11.76 5.07 -10.03
CA LEU A 219 12.03 4.11 -8.97
C LEU A 219 12.20 2.70 -9.54
N ARG A 220 13.28 2.02 -9.15
CA ARG A 220 13.62 0.67 -9.61
C ARG A 220 14.05 -0.17 -8.41
N SER A 221 13.60 -1.42 -8.34
CA SER A 221 14.01 -2.39 -7.33
C SER A 221 14.18 -3.77 -7.94
N ILE A 222 15.05 -4.58 -7.33
CA ILE A 222 15.25 -5.98 -7.67
C ILE A 222 15.39 -6.78 -6.39
N GLY A 223 14.70 -7.92 -6.32
CA GLY A 223 14.74 -8.84 -5.19
C GLY A 223 15.56 -10.09 -5.51
N ALA A 224 16.16 -10.67 -4.47
CA ALA A 224 16.75 -12.01 -4.51
C ALA A 224 16.49 -12.72 -3.18
N ALA A 225 16.42 -14.06 -3.22
CA ALA A 225 16.19 -14.86 -2.02
C ALA A 225 16.90 -16.21 -2.07
N LEU A 226 17.26 -16.71 -0.89
CA LEU A 226 17.90 -18.01 -0.66
C LEU A 226 16.90 -19.12 -0.29
N GLY A 227 15.62 -18.77 -0.15
CA GLY A 227 14.58 -19.70 0.28
C GLY A 227 13.19 -19.06 0.27
N HIS A 228 12.18 -19.90 0.48
CA HIS A 228 10.78 -19.47 0.52
C HIS A 228 10.41 -18.98 1.92
N CYS A 229 9.42 -18.09 1.99
CA CYS A 229 8.78 -17.80 3.26
C CYS A 229 7.86 -18.96 3.69
N HIS A 230 7.72 -19.15 4.99
CA HIS A 230 6.76 -20.09 5.56
C HIS A 230 5.42 -19.37 5.80
N VAL A 231 4.36 -19.85 5.16
CA VAL A 231 3.01 -19.30 5.33
C VAL A 231 2.31 -20.01 6.49
N PRO A 232 1.86 -19.28 7.54
CA PRO A 232 1.10 -19.88 8.64
C PRO A 232 -0.07 -20.74 8.16
N GLY A 233 -0.21 -21.93 8.74
CA GLY A 233 -1.27 -22.88 8.38
C GLY A 233 -1.03 -23.66 7.08
N ARG A 234 0.08 -23.43 6.36
CA ARG A 234 0.50 -24.25 5.22
C ARG A 234 1.65 -25.18 5.60
N ASN A 235 1.82 -26.25 4.82
CA ASN A 235 3.01 -27.09 4.92
C ASN A 235 4.22 -26.33 4.37
N ALA A 236 5.39 -26.53 4.98
CA ALA A 236 6.62 -25.98 4.44
C ALA A 236 6.88 -26.57 3.05
N HIS A 237 7.32 -25.74 2.11
CA HIS A 237 7.79 -26.24 0.82
C HIS A 237 9.10 -27.00 1.05
N SER A 238 9.04 -28.33 0.97
CA SER A 238 10.22 -29.20 0.88
C SER A 238 10.68 -29.23 -0.57
N GLY A 239 11.86 -28.69 -0.91
CA GLY A 239 12.38 -28.93 -2.25
C GLY A 239 13.42 -27.98 -2.85
N VAL A 240 13.89 -26.94 -2.15
CA VAL A 240 14.95 -26.10 -2.71
C VAL A 240 16.03 -25.88 -1.65
N HIS A 241 16.97 -26.82 -1.61
CA HIS A 241 18.24 -26.65 -0.90
C HIS A 241 19.27 -26.16 -1.93
N ASP A 242 19.99 -25.09 -1.60
CA ASP A 242 21.11 -24.54 -2.38
C ASP A 242 20.81 -23.93 -3.76
N VAL A 243 19.68 -23.22 -3.90
CA VAL A 243 19.41 -22.42 -5.13
C VAL A 243 19.18 -20.95 -4.79
N PHE A 244 19.97 -20.08 -5.42
CA PHE A 244 19.77 -18.64 -5.40
C PHE A 244 18.76 -18.26 -6.47
N CYS A 245 17.69 -17.59 -6.07
CA CYS A 245 16.70 -17.12 -7.02
C CYS A 245 16.69 -15.58 -7.04
N LEU A 246 17.20 -15.05 -8.15
CA LEU A 246 17.01 -13.65 -8.54
C LEU A 246 15.58 -13.50 -9.05
N SER A 247 14.94 -12.35 -8.83
CA SER A 247 13.53 -12.08 -9.18
C SER A 247 12.47 -12.64 -8.23
N ARG A 248 12.86 -13.31 -7.13
CA ARG A 248 11.91 -13.64 -6.05
C ARG A 248 11.23 -12.40 -5.53
N THR A 249 9.93 -12.53 -5.27
CA THR A 249 9.10 -11.42 -4.81
C THR A 249 8.63 -11.55 -3.38
N ILE A 250 7.98 -10.49 -2.92
CA ILE A 250 7.36 -10.43 -1.61
C ILE A 250 6.24 -11.46 -1.43
N ILE A 251 5.59 -11.91 -2.51
CA ILE A 251 4.59 -12.99 -2.48
C ILE A 251 5.21 -14.23 -3.17
N PRO A 252 5.20 -15.43 -2.55
CA PRO A 252 5.64 -16.64 -3.24
C PRO A 252 4.85 -16.85 -4.54
N GLN A 253 5.55 -16.87 -5.68
CA GLN A 253 4.97 -17.14 -6.99
C GLN A 253 5.57 -18.42 -7.57
N PRO A 254 4.83 -19.17 -8.40
CA PRO A 254 5.35 -20.38 -9.04
C PRO A 254 6.43 -20.12 -10.12
N PHE A 255 6.71 -18.86 -10.49
CA PHE A 255 7.61 -18.48 -11.59
C PHE A 255 8.87 -17.73 -11.13
N ASP A 256 9.34 -18.01 -9.93
CA ASP A 256 10.60 -17.48 -9.41
C ASP A 256 11.77 -18.05 -10.26
N VAL A 257 12.55 -17.20 -10.93
CA VAL A 257 13.62 -17.63 -11.86
C VAL A 257 14.84 -18.10 -11.08
N ASP A 258 15.04 -19.40 -11.01
CA ASP A 258 16.26 -19.98 -10.44
C ASP A 258 17.46 -19.66 -11.35
N ILE A 259 18.53 -19.11 -10.78
CA ILE A 259 19.79 -18.90 -11.49
C ILE A 259 20.79 -19.92 -10.95
N PHE A 260 21.28 -20.80 -11.83
CA PHE A 260 22.43 -21.68 -11.59
C PHE A 260 23.74 -21.00 -11.97
#